data_AF-A0A7J3ML54-F1
#
_entry.id   AF-A0A7J3ML54-F1
#
_cell.length_a   1.000
_cell.length_b   1.000
_cell.length_c   1.000
_cell.angle_alpha   90.00
_cell.angle_beta   90.00
_cell.angle_gamma   90.00
#
_symmetry.space_group_name_H-M   'P 1'
#
loop_
_entity.id
_entity.type
_entity.pdbx_description
1 polymer ?
#
loop_
_entity_poly.entity_id
_entity_poly.type
_entity_poly.pdbx_seq_one_letter_code
_entity_poly.pdbx_strand_id
1 'polypeptide(L)'
;MSVFKKLKEKVTPPKARLTIELKKPFFILGDSVEGIVQVESQEEFDCTEIRCELECVEKMRRIRRVYDAALKREIEQQVWESAILFSTKHPLTGTMRIPEGFVQSFPFKIAIPLSAQPSFKSLDRIVVWSLKGVAAVEGRPDATSRTIEIQVTHPSQVPQPAVSTFTCKYCGTIYPESEVKCPNCGAPRTL
;
A
#
# COMPACT_ATOMS: atom_id res chain seq x y z
N MET A 1 -42.92 -9.61 -2.60
CA MET A 1 -41.49 -9.25 -2.54
C MET A 1 -40.92 -9.30 -3.97
N SER A 2 -40.57 -8.14 -4.53
CA SER A 2 -40.45 -7.87 -5.98
C SER A 2 -39.19 -8.47 -6.63
N VAL A 3 -39.36 -9.09 -7.81
CA VAL A 3 -38.30 -9.72 -8.64
C VAL A 3 -37.15 -8.74 -8.96
N PHE A 4 -37.46 -7.45 -9.10
CA PHE A 4 -36.47 -6.40 -9.35
C PHE A 4 -35.48 -6.21 -8.20
N LYS A 5 -35.88 -6.49 -6.95
CA LYS A 5 -35.01 -6.38 -5.77
C LYS A 5 -33.95 -7.49 -5.79
N LYS A 6 -34.37 -8.72 -6.13
CA LYS A 6 -33.48 -9.88 -6.27
C LYS A 6 -32.49 -9.76 -7.44
N LEU A 7 -32.88 -9.13 -8.56
CA LEU A 7 -31.95 -8.86 -9.66
C LEU A 7 -30.92 -7.78 -9.28
N LYS A 8 -31.33 -6.73 -8.58
CA LYS A 8 -30.42 -5.64 -8.17
C LYS A 8 -29.36 -6.10 -7.19
N GLU A 9 -29.75 -6.94 -6.22
CA GLU A 9 -28.83 -7.54 -5.24
C GLU A 9 -27.70 -8.33 -5.92
N LYS A 10 -27.95 -8.99 -7.07
CA LYS A 10 -26.91 -9.72 -7.83
C LYS A 10 -25.86 -8.84 -8.53
N VAL A 11 -26.15 -7.56 -8.75
CA VAL A 11 -25.31 -6.67 -9.57
C VAL A 11 -24.63 -5.58 -8.73
N THR A 12 -25.04 -5.40 -7.47
CA THR A 12 -24.44 -4.42 -6.56
C THR A 12 -23.67 -5.09 -5.43
N PRO A 13 -22.48 -4.57 -5.04
CA PRO A 13 -21.78 -5.00 -3.83
C PRO A 13 -22.67 -4.92 -2.58
N PRO A 14 -22.38 -5.68 -1.52
CA PRO A 14 -23.11 -5.54 -0.28
C PRO A 14 -22.90 -4.17 0.35
N LYS A 15 -23.84 -3.76 1.20
CA LYS A 15 -23.72 -2.53 1.99
C LYS A 15 -22.75 -2.69 3.16
N ALA A 16 -21.49 -2.93 2.83
CA ALA A 16 -20.40 -3.06 3.76
C ALA A 16 -19.33 -2.01 3.48
N ARG A 17 -18.75 -1.46 4.54
CA ARG A 17 -17.63 -0.54 4.50
C ARG A 17 -16.40 -1.23 5.07
N LEU A 18 -15.33 -1.22 4.30
CA LEU A 18 -14.02 -1.70 4.73
C LEU A 18 -13.09 -0.49 4.89
N THR A 19 -12.43 -0.39 6.04
CA THR A 19 -11.44 0.64 6.35
C THR A 19 -10.13 -0.04 6.70
N ILE A 20 -9.03 0.40 6.09
CA ILE A 20 -7.68 -0.09 6.42
C ILE A 20 -6.96 0.99 7.22
N GLU A 21 -6.37 0.58 8.33
CA GLU A 21 -5.47 1.37 9.15
C GLU A 21 -4.09 0.74 9.17
N LEU A 22 -3.08 1.50 8.77
CA LEU A 22 -1.68 1.04 8.75
C LEU A 22 -0.97 1.49 10.02
N LYS A 23 -0.11 0.64 10.57
CA LYS A 23 0.73 1.01 11.73
C LYS A 23 1.74 2.10 11.40
N LYS A 24 2.18 2.18 10.14
CA LYS A 24 3.15 3.17 9.67
C LYS A 24 2.89 3.55 8.20
N PRO A 25 3.25 4.77 7.77
CA PRO A 25 3.00 5.25 6.41
C PRO A 25 4.07 4.87 5.38
N PHE A 26 5.26 4.43 5.82
CA PHE A 26 6.40 4.10 4.95
C PHE A 26 6.98 2.72 5.30
N PHE A 27 7.43 2.01 4.28
CA PHE A 27 7.98 0.67 4.38
C PHE A 27 9.30 0.56 3.62
N ILE A 28 10.11 -0.42 3.97
CA ILE A 28 11.32 -0.77 3.23
C ILE A 28 11.15 -2.13 2.55
N LEU A 29 11.93 -2.40 1.50
CA LEU A 29 11.98 -3.74 0.92
C LEU A 29 12.45 -4.76 1.98
N GLY A 30 11.78 -5.92 2.05
CA GLY A 30 12.02 -6.93 3.08
C GLY A 30 11.20 -6.75 4.37
N ASP A 31 10.50 -5.62 4.53
CA ASP A 31 9.65 -5.32 5.68
C ASP A 31 8.28 -6.04 5.57
N SER A 32 7.44 -5.87 6.59
CA SER A 32 6.04 -6.29 6.53
C SER A 32 5.08 -5.10 6.64
N VAL A 33 4.09 -5.06 5.77
CA VAL A 33 2.93 -4.17 5.90
C VAL A 33 2.03 -4.74 6.98
N GLU A 34 1.91 -4.01 8.08
CA GLU A 34 1.10 -4.38 9.23
C GLU A 34 0.02 -3.34 9.49
N GLY A 35 -1.17 -3.82 9.82
CA GLY A 35 -2.32 -2.95 10.04
C GLY A 35 -3.56 -3.71 10.49
N ILE A 36 -4.69 -3.03 10.44
CA ILE A 36 -6.01 -3.54 10.79
C ILE A 36 -6.96 -3.24 9.63
N VAL A 37 -7.79 -4.23 9.26
CA VAL A 37 -8.96 -4.02 8.42
C VAL A 37 -10.19 -4.03 9.31
N GLN A 38 -10.91 -2.92 9.36
CA GLN A 38 -12.21 -2.83 10.02
C GLN A 38 -13.32 -3.02 8.99
N VAL A 39 -14.26 -3.90 9.29
CA VAL A 39 -15.43 -4.20 8.45
C VAL A 39 -16.68 -3.78 9.21
N GLU A 40 -17.47 -2.91 8.59
CA GLU A 40 -18.77 -2.46 9.07
C GLU A 40 -19.86 -2.87 8.07
N SER A 41 -20.95 -3.47 8.51
CA SER A 41 -22.05 -3.87 7.63
C SER A 41 -23.39 -3.27 8.01
N GLN A 42 -24.15 -2.83 7.00
CA GLN A 42 -25.53 -2.35 7.12
C GLN A 42 -26.54 -3.35 6.53
N GLU A 43 -26.10 -4.55 6.17
CA GLU A 43 -26.96 -5.64 5.74
C GLU A 43 -26.34 -7.00 6.07
N GLU A 44 -27.17 -8.04 6.04
CA GLU A 44 -26.70 -9.41 6.22
C GLU A 44 -26.27 -10.02 4.87
N PHE A 45 -25.10 -10.65 4.84
CA PHE A 45 -24.62 -11.39 3.67
C PHE A 45 -23.60 -12.46 4.05
N ASP A 46 -23.46 -13.47 3.19
CA ASP A 46 -22.44 -14.51 3.31
C ASP A 46 -21.17 -14.08 2.56
N CYS A 47 -20.05 -14.09 3.28
CA CYS A 47 -18.73 -13.72 2.78
C CYS A 47 -17.88 -14.99 2.61
N THR A 48 -17.26 -15.19 1.46
CA THR A 48 -16.38 -16.35 1.22
C THR A 48 -15.04 -16.18 1.92
N GLU A 49 -14.53 -14.94 1.96
CA GLU A 49 -13.32 -14.56 2.68
C GLU A 49 -13.21 -13.03 2.81
N ILE A 50 -12.58 -12.57 3.89
CA ILE A 50 -12.04 -11.21 3.97
C ILE A 50 -10.54 -11.31 3.69
N ARG A 51 -10.02 -10.54 2.75
CA ARG A 51 -8.61 -10.54 2.36
C ARG A 51 -8.06 -9.15 2.14
N CYS A 52 -6.75 -9.02 2.26
CA CYS A 52 -6.00 -7.87 1.81
C CYS A 52 -5.32 -8.20 0.48
N GLU A 53 -5.40 -7.30 -0.50
CA GLU A 53 -4.68 -7.40 -1.76
C GLU A 53 -3.60 -6.32 -1.80
N LEU A 54 -2.33 -6.76 -1.84
CA LEU A 54 -1.16 -5.88 -1.97
C LEU A 54 -0.56 -6.07 -3.37
N GLU A 55 -0.43 -4.99 -4.11
CA GLU A 55 0.06 -5.00 -5.49
C GLU A 55 1.15 -3.94 -5.72
N CYS A 56 2.16 -4.31 -6.50
CA CYS A 56 3.15 -3.41 -7.06
C CYS A 56 2.94 -3.35 -8.57
N VAL A 57 2.59 -2.17 -9.07
CA VAL A 57 2.34 -1.93 -10.50
C VAL A 57 3.33 -0.91 -11.02
N GLU A 58 3.98 -1.28 -12.11
CA GLU A 58 4.82 -0.38 -12.88
C GLU A 58 4.06 0.17 -14.08
N LYS A 59 4.17 1.47 -14.32
CA LYS A 59 3.67 2.18 -15.49
C LYS A 59 4.86 2.78 -16.22
N MET A 60 4.98 2.52 -17.52
CA MET A 60 6.03 3.05 -18.37
C MET A 60 5.44 3.71 -19.62
N ARG A 61 5.97 4.86 -20.00
CA ARG A 61 5.65 5.53 -21.27
C ARG A 61 6.47 4.90 -22.38
N ARG A 62 5.81 4.29 -23.37
CA ARG A 62 6.44 3.69 -24.54
C ARG A 62 5.92 4.31 -25.83
N ILE A 63 6.73 4.25 -26.88
CA ILE A 63 6.30 4.60 -28.24
C ILE A 63 5.78 3.32 -28.90
N ARG A 64 4.53 3.32 -29.35
CA ARG A 64 3.95 2.27 -30.18
C ARG A 64 3.60 2.80 -31.56
N ARG A 65 3.74 1.94 -32.56
CA ARG A 65 3.09 2.16 -33.86
C ARG A 65 1.63 1.74 -33.75
N VAL A 66 0.73 2.70 -33.97
CA VAL A 66 -0.72 2.50 -33.96
C VAL A 66 -1.24 2.87 -35.34
N TYR A 67 -2.10 2.02 -35.90
CA TYR A 67 -2.72 2.32 -37.18
C TYR A 67 -3.79 3.40 -37.01
N ASP A 68 -3.60 4.52 -37.69
CA ASP A 68 -4.56 5.62 -37.73
C ASP A 68 -5.47 5.44 -38.95
N ALA A 69 -6.76 5.19 -38.69
CA ALA A 69 -7.75 4.95 -39.74
C ALA A 69 -8.05 6.21 -40.59
N ALA A 70 -7.88 7.41 -40.04
CA ALA A 70 -8.10 8.67 -40.76
C ALA A 70 -6.93 8.96 -41.71
N LEU A 71 -5.70 8.69 -41.27
CA LEU A 71 -4.48 8.89 -42.07
C LEU A 71 -4.09 7.66 -42.92
N LYS A 72 -4.79 6.52 -42.74
CA LYS A 72 -4.55 5.23 -43.39
C LYS A 72 -3.09 4.78 -43.33
N ARG A 73 -2.41 5.03 -42.19
CA ARG A 73 -1.01 4.68 -41.97
C ARG A 73 -0.73 4.41 -40.51
N GLU A 74 0.38 3.73 -40.24
CA GLU A 74 0.92 3.63 -38.89
C GLU A 74 1.54 4.97 -38.45
N ILE A 75 1.19 5.40 -37.25
CA ILE A 75 1.79 6.56 -36.59
C ILE A 75 2.43 6.12 -35.28
N GLU A 76 3.52 6.79 -34.90
CA GLU A 76 4.14 6.60 -33.60
C GLU A 76 3.39 7.41 -32.54
N GLN A 77 2.88 6.73 -31.51
CA GLN A 77 2.13 7.32 -30.41
C GLN A 77 2.78 6.96 -29.08
N GLN A 78 2.90 7.94 -28.19
CA GLN A 78 3.27 7.70 -26.79
C GLN A 78 2.07 7.13 -26.03
N VAL A 79 2.24 5.94 -25.45
CA VAL A 79 1.22 5.23 -24.67
C VAL A 79 1.81 4.84 -23.32
N TRP A 80 1.00 4.92 -22.25
CA TRP A 80 1.35 4.36 -20.95
C TRP A 80 0.99 2.87 -20.92
N GLU A 81 1.99 2.02 -20.76
CA GLU A 81 1.81 0.58 -20.52
C GLU A 81 1.94 0.30 -19.02
N SER A 82 1.16 -0.64 -18.49
CA SER A 82 1.21 -1.05 -17.08
C SER A 82 1.55 -2.54 -16.96
N ALA A 83 2.38 -2.90 -15.99
CA ALA A 83 2.74 -4.28 -15.66
C ALA A 83 2.64 -4.50 -14.14
N ILE A 84 2.05 -5.62 -13.74
CA ILE A 84 2.03 -6.05 -12.34
C ILE A 84 3.36 -6.72 -12.03
N LEU A 85 4.17 -6.09 -11.17
CA LEU A 85 5.46 -6.62 -10.75
C LEU A 85 5.35 -7.54 -9.53
N PHE A 86 4.35 -7.30 -8.68
CA PHE A 86 4.03 -8.11 -7.53
C PHE A 86 2.54 -8.03 -7.25
N SER A 87 1.91 -9.15 -6.89
CA SER A 87 0.53 -9.19 -6.40
C SER A 87 0.42 -10.33 -5.40
N THR A 88 -0.19 -10.04 -4.26
CA THR A 88 -0.49 -11.04 -3.25
C THR A 88 -1.88 -10.80 -2.68
N LYS A 89 -2.59 -11.90 -2.44
CA LYS A 89 -3.90 -11.94 -1.80
C LYS A 89 -3.73 -12.64 -0.46
N HIS A 90 -3.75 -11.86 0.61
CA HIS A 90 -3.56 -12.34 1.97
C HIS A 90 -4.91 -12.52 2.67
N PRO A 91 -5.39 -13.77 2.88
CA PRO A 91 -6.66 -14.01 3.56
C PRO A 91 -6.53 -13.68 5.05
N LEU A 92 -7.54 -12.99 5.58
CA LEU A 92 -7.68 -12.66 7.01
C LEU A 92 -8.65 -13.61 7.70
N THR A 93 -9.69 -14.02 6.97
CA THR A 93 -10.73 -14.93 7.43
C THR A 93 -11.14 -15.87 6.30
N GLY A 94 -11.67 -17.03 6.67
CA GLY A 94 -12.38 -17.90 5.73
C GLY A 94 -13.84 -17.52 5.58
N THR A 95 -14.65 -18.48 5.14
CA THR A 95 -16.08 -18.27 4.92
C THR A 95 -16.79 -17.93 6.23
N MET A 96 -17.55 -16.84 6.22
CA MET A 96 -18.31 -16.39 7.37
C MET A 96 -19.55 -15.61 6.98
N ARG A 97 -20.57 -15.67 7.84
CA ARG A 97 -21.78 -14.86 7.71
C ARG A 97 -21.60 -13.53 8.42
N ILE A 98 -21.85 -12.44 7.72
CA ILE A 98 -21.75 -11.07 8.25
C ILE A 98 -23.17 -10.57 8.53
N PRO A 99 -23.58 -10.40 9.80
CA PRO A 99 -24.89 -9.88 10.15
C PRO A 99 -25.03 -8.38 9.88
N GLU A 100 -26.27 -7.89 9.83
CA GLU A 100 -26.54 -6.46 9.84
C GLU A 100 -26.04 -5.82 11.15
N GLY A 101 -25.38 -4.66 11.06
CA GLY A 101 -24.76 -3.99 12.20
C GLY A 101 -23.40 -4.57 12.61
N PHE A 102 -22.85 -5.52 11.85
CA PHE A 102 -21.54 -6.10 12.13
C PHE A 102 -20.44 -5.05 12.14
N VAL A 103 -19.60 -5.04 13.18
CA VAL A 103 -18.39 -4.23 13.29
C VAL A 103 -17.27 -5.10 13.87
N GLN A 104 -16.25 -5.41 13.06
CA GLN A 104 -15.13 -6.22 13.51
C GLN A 104 -13.82 -5.78 12.86
N SER A 105 -12.75 -5.88 13.63
CA SER A 105 -11.39 -5.57 13.21
C SER A 105 -10.56 -6.84 13.03
N PHE A 106 -9.82 -6.90 11.93
CA PHE A 106 -8.98 -8.02 11.52
C PHE A 106 -7.54 -7.54 11.35
N PRO A 107 -6.60 -7.94 12.23
CA PRO A 107 -5.20 -7.59 12.06
C PRO A 107 -4.59 -8.35 10.87
N PHE A 108 -3.65 -7.74 10.18
CA PHE A 108 -2.94 -8.36 9.06
C PHE A 108 -1.44 -8.08 9.08
N LYS A 109 -0.68 -8.97 8.45
CA LYS A 109 0.76 -8.85 8.24
C LYS A 109 1.15 -9.44 6.89
N ILE A 110 1.56 -8.59 5.95
CA ILE A 110 1.93 -8.98 4.58
C ILE A 110 3.39 -8.63 4.33
N ALA A 111 4.21 -9.61 3.97
CA ALA A 111 5.62 -9.38 3.68
C ALA A 111 5.82 -8.68 2.32
N ILE A 112 6.71 -7.69 2.29
CA ILE A 112 7.23 -7.07 1.07
C ILE A 112 8.51 -7.82 0.68
N PRO A 113 8.59 -8.45 -0.50
CA PRO A 113 9.79 -9.14 -0.92
C PRO A 113 11.00 -8.19 -1.02
N LEU A 114 12.17 -8.64 -0.55
CA LEU A 114 13.42 -7.87 -0.69
C LEU A 114 13.81 -7.67 -2.16
N SER A 115 13.42 -8.61 -3.04
CA SER A 115 13.67 -8.57 -4.48
C SER A 115 12.68 -7.72 -5.28
N ALA A 116 11.65 -7.15 -4.65
CA ALA A 116 10.65 -6.36 -5.33
C ALA A 116 11.18 -4.95 -5.69
N GLN A 117 10.48 -4.25 -6.58
CA GLN A 117 10.85 -2.88 -6.94
C GLN A 117 10.39 -1.88 -5.86
N PRO A 118 11.22 -0.91 -5.46
CA PRO A 118 10.77 0.18 -4.60
C PRO A 118 9.80 1.10 -5.35
N SER A 119 9.07 1.92 -4.60
CA SER A 119 8.28 3.01 -5.16
C SER A 119 9.18 3.98 -5.90
N PHE A 120 8.76 4.36 -7.10
CA PHE A 120 9.55 5.22 -7.98
C PHE A 120 8.63 6.12 -8.79
N LYS A 121 9.03 7.37 -9.01
CA LYS A 121 8.26 8.30 -9.85
C LYS A 121 9.19 9.18 -10.65
N SER A 122 9.05 9.10 -11.96
CA SER A 122 9.76 9.89 -12.96
C SER A 122 8.81 10.30 -14.09
N LEU A 123 9.33 10.97 -15.13
CA LEU A 123 8.51 11.46 -16.24
C LEU A 123 7.94 10.35 -17.13
N ASP A 124 8.63 9.23 -17.24
CA ASP A 124 8.32 8.12 -18.15
C ASP A 124 8.16 6.79 -17.43
N ARG A 125 8.45 6.71 -16.13
CA ARG A 125 8.29 5.50 -15.32
C ARG A 125 7.74 5.81 -13.92
N ILE A 126 6.75 5.04 -13.50
CA ILE A 126 6.11 5.13 -12.19
C ILE A 126 5.95 3.71 -11.63
N VAL A 127 6.40 3.46 -10.41
CA VAL A 127 6.17 2.22 -9.67
C VAL A 127 5.34 2.55 -8.45
N VAL A 128 4.14 2.00 -8.36
CA VAL A 128 3.15 2.26 -7.30
C VAL A 128 2.88 0.98 -6.54
N TRP A 129 3.00 1.06 -5.21
CA TRP A 129 2.51 0.03 -4.31
C TRP A 129 1.13 0.41 -3.80
N SER A 130 0.19 -0.53 -3.86
CA SER A 130 -1.20 -0.31 -3.48
C SER A 130 -1.73 -1.44 -2.62
N LEU A 131 -2.53 -1.09 -1.62
CA LEU A 131 -3.18 -2.02 -0.70
C LEU A 131 -4.68 -1.74 -0.69
N LYS A 132 -5.50 -2.79 -0.73
CA LYS A 132 -6.94 -2.71 -0.52
C LYS A 132 -7.47 -3.92 0.25
N GLY A 133 -8.54 -3.72 0.99
CA GLY A 133 -9.29 -4.76 1.68
C GLY A 133 -10.46 -5.19 0.80
N VAL A 134 -10.75 -6.48 0.78
CA VAL A 134 -11.81 -7.08 -0.02
C VAL A 134 -12.58 -8.05 0.86
N ALA A 135 -13.90 -7.88 0.90
CA ALA A 135 -14.84 -8.90 1.38
C ALA A 135 -15.45 -9.56 0.14
N ALA A 136 -15.02 -10.79 -0.13
CA ALA A 136 -15.47 -11.54 -1.28
C ALA A 136 -16.85 -12.15 -1.02
N VAL A 137 -17.79 -11.97 -1.97
CA VAL A 137 -19.19 -12.37 -1.80
C VAL A 137 -19.61 -13.25 -2.96
N GLU A 138 -20.19 -14.40 -2.65
CA GLU A 138 -20.64 -15.33 -3.68
C GLU A 138 -21.89 -14.79 -4.40
N GLY A 139 -21.87 -14.80 -5.74
CA GLY A 139 -23.01 -14.41 -6.56
C GLY A 139 -23.31 -12.90 -6.62
N ARG A 140 -22.40 -12.06 -6.10
CA ARG A 140 -22.45 -10.59 -6.14
C ARG A 140 -21.04 -10.02 -6.39
N PRO A 141 -20.90 -8.75 -6.78
CA PRO A 141 -19.60 -8.09 -6.75
C PRO A 141 -19.04 -7.96 -5.32
N ASP A 142 -17.73 -8.05 -5.17
CA ASP A 142 -17.04 -7.91 -3.88
C ASP A 142 -17.22 -6.51 -3.28
N ALA A 143 -17.28 -6.42 -1.95
CA ALA A 143 -17.13 -5.14 -1.26
C ALA A 143 -15.65 -4.83 -1.04
N THR A 144 -15.22 -3.64 -1.46
CA THR A 144 -13.82 -3.24 -1.44
C THR A 144 -13.61 -1.95 -0.63
N SER A 145 -12.50 -1.87 0.11
CA SER A 145 -12.06 -0.61 0.71
C SER A 145 -11.57 0.36 -0.36
N ARG A 146 -11.36 1.62 0.04
CA ARG A 146 -10.50 2.52 -0.73
C ARG A 146 -9.11 1.89 -0.89
N THR A 147 -8.54 2.03 -2.09
CA THR A 147 -7.15 1.66 -2.34
C THR A 147 -6.21 2.69 -1.71
N ILE A 148 -5.29 2.22 -0.87
CA ILE A 148 -4.26 3.01 -0.22
C ILE A 148 -2.97 2.81 -1.00
N GLU A 149 -2.33 3.90 -1.41
CA GLU A 149 -0.97 3.85 -1.93
C GLU A 149 0.02 3.92 -0.78
N ILE A 150 0.97 2.98 -0.73
CA ILE A 150 2.02 2.94 0.28
C ILE A 150 3.37 3.29 -0.36
N GLN A 151 4.25 3.91 0.44
CA GLN A 151 5.60 4.22 0.00
C GLN A 151 6.56 3.13 0.45
N VAL A 152 7.26 2.52 -0.51
CA VAL A 152 8.25 1.46 -0.27
C VAL A 152 9.61 1.94 -0.78
N THR A 153 10.63 1.96 0.08
CA THR A 153 11.97 2.43 -0.28
C THR A 153 13.01 1.32 -0.16
N HIS A 154 14.19 1.55 -0.75
CA HIS A 154 15.32 0.65 -0.54
C HIS A 154 15.89 0.84 0.88
N PRO A 155 16.36 -0.22 1.57
CA PRO A 155 16.92 -0.11 2.93
C PRO A 155 18.08 0.91 3.05
N SER A 156 18.84 1.11 1.99
CA SER A 156 19.93 2.10 1.92
C SER A 156 19.48 3.55 1.77
N GLN A 157 18.18 3.78 1.54
CA GLN A 157 17.58 5.12 1.37
C GLN A 157 16.71 5.53 2.56
N VAL A 158 16.72 4.75 3.66
CA VAL A 158 16.08 5.20 4.91
C VAL A 158 16.79 6.49 5.34
N PRO A 159 16.06 7.61 5.51
CA PRO A 159 16.62 8.77 6.17
C PRO A 159 17.04 8.30 7.56
N GLN A 160 18.34 8.16 7.79
CA GLN A 160 18.84 7.98 9.15
C GLN A 160 18.29 9.17 9.95
N PRO A 161 17.70 8.95 11.14
CA PRO A 161 17.30 10.06 11.98
C PRO A 161 18.53 10.97 12.08
N ALA A 162 18.36 12.26 11.75
CA ALA A 162 19.45 13.22 11.79
C ALA A 162 20.10 13.08 13.15
N VAL A 163 21.29 12.50 13.19
CA VAL A 163 22.01 12.29 14.44
C VAL A 163 22.27 13.68 14.94
N SER A 164 21.57 14.10 16.00
CA SER A 164 21.78 15.39 16.63
C SER A 164 23.26 15.51 16.96
N THR A 165 23.97 16.36 16.23
CA THR A 165 25.41 16.57 16.42
C THR A 165 25.63 17.76 17.34
N PHE A 166 26.51 17.60 18.31
CA PHE A 166 26.97 18.67 19.20
C PHE A 166 28.37 19.10 18.80
N THR A 167 28.63 20.41 18.86
CA THR A 167 29.98 20.97 18.71
C THR A 167 30.57 21.23 20.08
N CYS A 168 31.74 20.66 20.36
CA CYS A 168 32.43 20.85 21.63
C CYS A 168 32.87 22.32 21.80
N LYS A 169 32.47 22.97 22.90
CA LYS A 169 32.87 24.36 23.23
C LYS A 169 34.37 24.53 23.50
N TYR A 170 35.09 23.45 23.80
CA TYR A 170 36.52 23.50 24.17
C TYR A 170 37.47 23.30 22.99
N CYS A 171 37.18 22.34 22.10
CA CYS A 171 38.07 21.98 20.99
C CYS A 171 37.40 22.06 19.61
N GLY A 172 36.11 22.40 19.53
CA GLY A 172 35.39 22.53 18.27
C GLY A 172 35.01 21.21 17.58
N THR A 173 35.35 20.04 18.15
CA THR A 173 34.98 18.75 17.57
C THR A 173 33.46 18.56 17.53
N ILE A 174 32.94 18.13 16.39
CA ILE A 174 31.54 17.77 16.20
C ILE A 174 31.38 16.27 16.49
N TYR A 175 30.44 15.91 17.37
CA TYR A 175 30.24 14.52 17.82
C TYR A 175 28.74 14.24 18.09
N PRO A 176 28.29 12.97 18.07
CA PRO A 176 26.87 12.64 18.20
C PRO A 176 26.34 12.83 19.63
N GLU A 177 25.05 13.14 19.77
CA GLU A 177 24.36 13.30 21.07
C GLU A 177 24.46 12.08 22.00
N SER A 178 24.74 10.89 21.46
CA SER A 178 24.96 9.68 22.25
C SER A 178 26.19 9.73 23.16
N GLU A 179 27.15 10.63 22.91
CA GLU A 179 28.36 10.74 23.74
C GLU A 179 28.21 11.79 24.85
N VAL A 180 28.55 11.39 26.09
CA VAL A 180 28.46 12.25 27.29
C VAL A 180 29.74 13.10 27.47
N LYS A 181 30.84 12.70 26.81
CA LYS A 181 32.13 13.38 26.82
C LYS A 181 32.65 13.54 25.40
N CYS A 182 33.33 14.65 25.13
CA CYS A 182 33.96 14.87 23.84
C CYS A 182 35.02 13.79 23.57
N PRO A 183 35.00 13.12 22.41
CA PRO A 183 35.92 12.02 22.12
C PRO A 183 37.34 12.52 21.84
N ASN A 184 37.49 13.81 21.52
CA ASN A 184 38.79 14.42 21.23
C ASN A 184 39.49 14.97 22.48
N CYS A 185 38.77 15.66 23.37
CA CYS A 185 39.39 16.32 24.53
C CYS A 185 38.89 15.83 25.90
N GLY A 186 37.93 14.91 25.95
CA GLY A 186 37.39 14.35 27.19
C GLY A 186 36.48 15.29 27.99
N ALA A 187 36.26 16.52 27.52
CA ALA A 187 35.42 17.49 28.22
C ALA A 187 33.96 16.99 28.31
N PRO A 188 33.27 17.17 29.45
CA PRO A 188 31.87 16.78 29.59
C PRO A 188 30.98 17.65 28.72
N ARG A 189 29.88 17.06 28.23
CA ARG A 189 28.86 17.79 27.49
C ARG A 189 28.16 18.79 28.42
N THR A 190 28.41 20.07 28.22
CA THR A 190 27.68 21.15 28.90
C THR A 190 26.44 21.49 28.08
N LEU A 191 25.26 21.42 28.71
CA LEU A 191 23.98 21.82 28.12
C LEU A 191 24.02 23.30 27.67
#